data_AF-A0A7S1QI50-F1
#
_entry.id   AF-A0A7S1QI50-F1
#
_cell.length_a   1.000
_cell.length_b   1.000
_cell.length_c   1.000
_cell.angle_alpha   90.00
_cell.angle_beta   90.00
_cell.angle_gamma   90.00
#
_symmetry.space_group_name_H-M   'P 1'
#
loop_
_entity.id
_entity.type
_entity.pdbx_description
1 polymer ?
#
loop_
_entity_poly.entity_id
_entity_poly.type
_entity_poly.pdbx_seq_one_letter_code
_entity_poly.pdbx_strand_id
1 'polypeptide(L)'
;SLPLAGAFPEVSDISQGDFQHDSATSMLHWRIGTIDASETSGSMEVTLNQAADEAFFPASLQFTIPGSLAGVAVRDVCLVESGASVDFGVTARATTEQYIIE
;
A
#
# COMPACT_ATOMS: atom_id res chain seq x y z
N SER A 1 4.01 5.98 3.30
CA SER A 1 4.27 6.81 4.48
C SER A 1 5.71 7.30 4.44
N LEU A 2 5.92 8.59 4.67
CA LEU A 2 7.24 9.19 4.80
C LEU A 2 7.47 9.58 6.27
N PRO A 3 8.58 9.18 6.90
CA PRO A 3 8.98 9.74 8.18
C PRO A 3 9.33 11.22 8.01
N LEU A 4 9.08 12.04 9.02
CA LEU A 4 9.30 13.48 8.97
C LEU A 4 10.33 13.98 9.98
N ALA A 5 10.80 13.14 10.91
CA ALA A 5 11.82 13.48 11.92
C ALA A 5 11.54 14.80 12.68
N GLY A 6 10.27 15.09 12.95
CA GLY A 6 9.80 16.30 13.62
C GLY A 6 9.48 17.48 12.69
N ALA A 7 9.74 17.36 11.39
CA ALA A 7 9.37 18.36 10.40
C ALA A 7 7.84 18.47 10.25
N PHE A 8 7.38 19.67 9.89
CA PHE A 8 5.99 19.93 9.58
C PHE A 8 5.83 20.04 8.06
N PRO A 9 5.01 19.17 7.42
CA PRO A 9 4.90 19.13 5.99
C PRO A 9 3.90 20.16 5.46
N GLU A 10 4.28 20.85 4.39
CA GLU A 10 3.39 21.66 3.57
C GLU A 10 3.22 20.97 2.22
N VAL A 11 2.02 20.42 1.98
CA VAL A 11 1.69 19.75 0.72
C VAL A 11 1.14 20.79 -0.24
N SER A 12 1.84 21.03 -1.36
CA SER A 12 1.50 22.07 -2.34
C SER A 12 0.64 21.56 -3.48
N ASP A 13 0.86 20.31 -3.91
CA ASP A 13 0.07 19.67 -4.96
C ASP A 13 -0.06 18.16 -4.71
N ILE A 14 -1.21 17.61 -5.12
CA ILE A 14 -1.49 16.18 -5.04
C ILE A 14 -2.33 15.78 -6.24
N SER A 15 -1.76 14.95 -7.11
CA SER A 15 -2.46 14.53 -8.32
C SER A 15 -3.49 13.44 -8.05
N GLN A 16 -3.31 12.69 -6.95
CA GLN A 16 -4.11 11.50 -6.62
C GLN A 16 -4.22 11.29 -5.11
N GLY A 17 -5.41 10.93 -4.65
CA GLY A 17 -5.66 10.57 -3.26
C GLY A 17 -5.67 11.75 -2.29
N ASP A 18 -5.40 11.44 -1.02
CA ASP A 18 -5.34 12.40 0.09
C ASP A 18 -4.09 12.18 0.94
N PHE A 19 -3.83 13.08 1.88
CA PHE A 19 -2.76 12.92 2.84
C PHE A 19 -3.22 13.15 4.27
N GLN A 20 -2.48 12.55 5.20
CA GLN A 20 -2.62 12.77 6.64
C GLN A 20 -1.24 12.97 7.25
N HIS A 21 -1.04 14.09 7.94
CA HIS A 21 0.10 14.28 8.83
C HIS A 21 -0.25 13.74 10.23
N ASP A 22 0.48 12.71 10.67
CA ASP A 22 0.44 12.20 12.03
C ASP A 22 1.62 12.77 12.82
N SER A 23 1.35 13.80 13.62
CA SER A 23 2.36 14.47 14.44
C SER A 23 2.82 13.65 15.64
N ALA A 24 2.04 12.65 16.08
CA ALA A 24 2.42 11.81 17.22
C ALA A 24 3.53 10.82 16.85
N THR A 25 3.49 10.30 15.62
CA THR A 25 4.52 9.40 15.08
C THR A 25 5.51 10.11 14.16
N SER A 26 5.28 11.39 13.88
CA SER A 26 6.05 12.20 12.92
C SER A 26 6.10 11.56 11.54
N MET A 27 4.92 11.29 10.99
CA MET A 27 4.74 10.61 9.70
C MET A 27 3.80 11.40 8.78
N LEU A 28 4.13 11.45 7.49
CA LEU A 28 3.21 11.83 6.42
C LEU A 28 2.68 10.58 5.73
N HIS A 29 1.38 10.36 5.81
CA HIS A 29 0.69 9.29 5.10
C HIS A 29 0.06 9.85 3.83
N TRP A 30 0.55 9.43 2.66
CA TRP A 30 -0.14 9.61 1.39
C TRP A 30 -1.03 8.39 1.14
N ARG A 31 -2.33 8.61 0.98
CA ARG A 31 -3.34 7.57 0.77
C ARG A 31 -3.92 7.71 -0.62
N ILE A 32 -3.68 6.68 -1.43
CA ILE A 32 -4.29 6.53 -2.74
C ILE A 32 -5.34 5.43 -2.60
N GLY A 33 -6.48 5.61 -3.27
CA GLY A 33 -7.56 4.62 -3.30
C GLY A 33 -7.18 3.38 -4.11
N THR A 34 -8.07 2.96 -5.01
CA THR A 34 -7.79 1.85 -5.92
C THR A 34 -6.90 2.35 -7.06
N ILE A 35 -5.80 1.64 -7.30
CA ILE A 35 -4.94 1.85 -8.48
C ILE A 35 -5.29 0.75 -9.49
N ASP A 36 -5.61 1.15 -10.71
CA ASP A 36 -5.87 0.24 -11.83
C ASP A 36 -5.16 0.69 -13.11
N ALA A 37 -5.45 0.02 -14.23
CA ALA A 37 -4.78 0.30 -15.51
C ALA A 37 -5.12 1.69 -16.10
N SER A 38 -6.17 2.36 -15.62
CA SER A 38 -6.54 3.70 -16.08
C SER A 38 -5.70 4.80 -15.42
N GLU A 39 -5.20 4.56 -14.21
CA GLU A 39 -4.41 5.50 -13.43
C GLU A 39 -3.19 4.81 -12.83
N THR A 40 -2.12 4.72 -13.62
CA THR A 40 -0.90 3.98 -13.24
C THR A 40 0.17 4.83 -12.58
N SER A 41 -0.08 6.13 -12.44
CA SER A 41 0.87 7.10 -11.87
C SER A 41 0.15 8.15 -11.02
N GLY A 42 0.83 8.60 -9.97
CA GLY A 42 0.42 9.77 -9.19
C GLY A 42 1.64 10.47 -8.62
N SER A 43 1.46 11.71 -8.17
CA SER A 43 2.47 12.53 -7.54
C SER A 43 1.91 13.30 -6.36
N MET A 44 2.78 13.61 -5.41
CA MET A 44 2.52 14.53 -4.30
C MET A 44 3.76 15.41 -4.13
N GLU A 45 3.57 16.72 -4.16
CA GLU A 45 4.62 17.70 -3.89
C GLU A 45 4.53 18.16 -2.44
N VAL A 46 5.65 18.05 -1.72
CA VAL A 46 5.73 18.43 -0.31
C VAL A 46 6.97 19.26 -0.05
N THR A 47 6.79 20.37 0.67
CA THR A 47 7.86 21.19 1.23
C THR A 47 7.97 20.92 2.71
N LEU A 48 9.20 20.70 3.20
CA LEU A 48 9.47 20.39 4.58
C LEU A 48 10.29 21.54 5.18
N ASN A 49 9.84 22.05 6.30
CA ASN A 49 10.40 23.26 6.89
C ASN A 49 11.87 23.07 7.31
N GLN A 50 12.22 21.93 7.93
CA GLN A 50 13.55 21.67 8.46
C GLN A 50 13.79 20.15 8.63
N ALA A 51 14.46 19.49 7.67
CA ALA A 51 15.10 18.19 7.86
C ALA A 51 16.11 17.92 6.74
N ALA A 52 17.14 17.11 7.05
CA ALA A 52 18.09 16.62 6.06
C ALA A 52 17.42 15.52 5.21
N ASP A 53 17.82 15.38 3.96
CA ASP A 53 17.18 14.47 2.99
C ASP A 53 17.12 13.02 3.52
N GLU A 54 18.14 12.57 4.26
CA GLU A 54 18.23 11.23 4.83
C GLU A 54 17.17 10.96 5.91
N ALA A 55 16.59 12.01 6.50
CA ALA A 55 15.61 11.88 7.57
C ALA A 55 14.23 11.40 7.08
N PHE A 56 14.00 11.41 5.76
CA PHE A 56 12.75 10.98 5.12
C PHE A 56 12.77 9.53 4.65
N PHE A 57 13.84 8.81 4.99
CA PHE A 57 14.03 7.42 4.63
C PHE A 57 14.16 6.53 5.88
N PRO A 58 13.71 5.27 5.80
CA PRO A 58 13.06 4.66 4.65
C PRO A 58 11.61 5.13 4.49
N ALA A 59 11.19 5.40 3.26
CA ALA A 59 9.79 5.59 2.93
C ALA A 59 9.12 4.21 2.76
N SER A 60 7.95 4.01 3.36
CA SER A 60 7.27 2.72 3.34
C SER A 60 5.98 2.75 2.52
N LEU A 61 5.70 1.66 1.82
CA LEU A 61 4.46 1.47 1.07
C LEU A 61 3.66 0.32 1.68
N GLN A 62 2.36 0.51 1.77
CA GLN A 62 1.43 -0.53 2.20
C GLN A 62 0.24 -0.59 1.25
N PHE A 63 0.00 -1.76 0.67
CA PHE A 63 -1.13 -1.99 -0.23
C PHE A 63 -1.58 -3.45 -0.18
N THR A 64 -2.80 -3.70 -0.68
CA THR A 64 -3.38 -5.03 -0.82
C THR A 64 -3.76 -5.26 -2.27
N ILE A 65 -3.42 -6.43 -2.80
CA ILE A 65 -3.81 -6.88 -4.14
C ILE A 65 -4.84 -8.00 -3.98
N PRO A 66 -6.04 -7.91 -4.59
CA PRO A 66 -6.98 -9.01 -4.65
C PRO A 66 -6.40 -10.21 -5.40
N GLY A 67 -6.62 -11.42 -4.90
CA GLY A 67 -6.13 -12.65 -5.53
C GLY A 67 -4.71 -13.03 -5.12
N SER A 68 -4.01 -13.70 -6.03
CA SER A 68 -2.66 -14.24 -5.81
C SER A 68 -1.68 -13.64 -6.81
N LEU A 69 -0.63 -13.00 -6.31
CA LEU A 69 0.45 -12.48 -7.14
C LEU A 69 1.25 -13.60 -7.84
N ALA A 70 1.34 -14.77 -7.21
CA ALA A 70 2.04 -15.94 -7.74
C ALA A 70 1.20 -16.76 -8.75
N GLY A 71 -0.02 -16.32 -9.07
CA GLY A 71 -0.93 -17.06 -9.96
C GLY A 71 -1.49 -18.36 -9.37
N VAL A 72 -1.44 -18.52 -8.05
CA VAL A 72 -1.96 -19.71 -7.36
C VAL A 72 -3.45 -19.53 -7.06
N ALA A 73 -4.27 -20.51 -7.45
CA ALA A 73 -5.70 -20.55 -7.18
C ALA A 73 -6.15 -21.95 -6.78
N VAL A 74 -7.20 -22.04 -5.94
CA VAL A 74 -7.87 -23.30 -5.64
C VAL A 74 -8.67 -23.71 -6.87
N ARG A 75 -8.33 -24.87 -7.44
CA ARG A 75 -9.01 -25.37 -8.65
C ARG A 75 -10.33 -26.05 -8.34
N ASP A 76 -10.35 -26.91 -7.32
CA ASP A 76 -11.53 -27.67 -6.90
C ASP A 76 -11.37 -28.14 -5.46
N VAL A 77 -12.49 -28.45 -4.79
CA VAL A 77 -12.54 -29.09 -3.48
C VAL A 77 -13.40 -30.34 -3.63
N CYS A 78 -12.84 -31.51 -3.28
CA CYS A 78 -13.50 -32.80 -3.48
C CYS A 78 -13.59 -33.59 -2.18
N LEU A 79 -14.65 -34.38 -2.01
CA LEU A 79 -14.75 -35.38 -0.94
C LEU A 79 -13.69 -36.47 -1.13
N VAL A 80 -12.99 -36.82 -0.06
CA VAL A 80 -11.90 -37.83 -0.09
C VAL A 80 -12.42 -39.21 -0.50
N GLU A 81 -13.61 -39.59 -0.05
CA GLU A 81 -14.17 -40.93 -0.24
C GLU A 81 -14.71 -41.15 -1.66
N SER A 82 -15.41 -40.15 -2.21
CA SER A 82 -16.13 -40.28 -3.49
C SER A 82 -15.48 -39.52 -4.64
N GLY A 83 -14.57 -38.60 -4.37
CA GLY A 83 -14.01 -37.67 -5.35
C GLY A 83 -15.03 -36.63 -5.85
N ALA A 84 -16.24 -36.56 -5.28
CA ALA A 84 -17.25 -35.62 -5.71
C ALA A 84 -16.88 -34.18 -5.32
N SER A 85 -16.98 -33.24 -6.28
CA SER A 85 -16.76 -31.81 -6.03
C SER A 85 -17.84 -31.24 -5.09
N VAL A 86 -17.45 -30.26 -4.29
CA VAL A 86 -18.34 -29.56 -3.36
C VAL A 86 -18.23 -28.05 -3.53
N ASP A 87 -19.30 -27.33 -3.20
CA ASP A 87 -19.29 -25.87 -3.24
C ASP A 87 -18.31 -25.31 -2.20
N PHE A 88 -17.54 -24.30 -2.58
CA PHE A 88 -16.58 -23.62 -1.71
C PHE A 88 -16.45 -22.13 -2.07
N GLY A 89 -16.01 -21.34 -1.09
CA GLY A 89 -15.64 -19.94 -1.27
C GLY A 89 -14.14 -19.75 -1.05
N VAL A 90 -13.51 -18.87 -1.84
CA VAL A 90 -12.10 -18.52 -1.68
C VAL A 90 -11.95 -17.02 -1.57
N THR A 91 -11.23 -16.59 -0.54
CA THR A 91 -10.74 -15.22 -0.42
C THR A 91 -9.22 -15.27 -0.46
N ALA A 92 -8.65 -14.76 -1.54
CA ALA A 92 -7.20 -14.63 -1.71
C ALA A 92 -6.82 -13.15 -1.75
N ARG A 93 -5.70 -12.80 -1.12
CA ARG A 93 -5.11 -11.46 -1.14
C ARG A 93 -3.60 -11.55 -0.99
N ALA A 94 -2.88 -10.66 -1.64
CA ALA A 94 -1.48 -10.38 -1.36
C ALA A 94 -1.36 -9.05 -0.61
N THR A 95 -0.47 -8.99 0.36
CA THR A 95 -0.21 -7.80 1.18
C THR A 95 1.28 -7.57 1.26
N THR A 96 1.69 -6.30 1.39
CA THR A 96 3.07 -5.94 1.69
C THR A 96 3.44 -6.31 3.13
N GLU A 97 4.64 -6.85 3.34
CA GLU A 97 5.26 -6.95 4.67
C GLU A 97 6.22 -5.78 4.88
N GLN A 98 7.37 -5.78 4.20
CA GLN A 98 8.33 -4.67 4.19
C GLN A 98 8.60 -4.23 2.74
N TYR A 99 7.80 -3.27 2.25
CA TYR A 99 8.04 -2.62 0.98
C TYR A 99 8.54 -1.20 1.23
N ILE A 100 9.85 -1.00 1.10
CA ILE A 100 10.54 0.23 1.47
C ILE A 100 11.36 0.79 0.32
N ILE A 101 11.52 2.11 0.33
CA ILE A 101 12.43 2.87 -0.50
C ILE A 101 13.47 3.47 0.45
N GLU A 102 14.74 3.31 0.11
CA GLU A 102 15.91 3.80 0.85
C GLU A 102 16.47 5.08 0.25
#